data_AF-A0A4P5X556-F1
#
_entry.id   AF-A0A4P5X556-F1
#
_cell.length_a   1.000
_cell.length_b   1.000
_cell.length_c   1.000
_cell.angle_alpha   90.00
_cell.angle_beta   90.00
_cell.angle_gamma   90.00
#
_symmetry.space_group_name_H-M   'P 1'
#
loop_
_entity.id
_entity.type
_entity.pdbx_description
1 polymer ?
#
loop_
_entity_poly.entity_id
_entity_poly.type
_entity_poly.pdbx_seq_one_letter_code
_entity_poly.pdbx_strand_id
1 'polypeptide(L)'
;MRKSTIRKAFTLVEILIVVVILGILAAIVVPQFTSATQDSQAGNIKSQLGTLQRQIELFQAKNNQYPTFATGASTVNWAPMIAGGFIKNPPKNPAWPDQSVDEASRVASGTAFGSTSAGWCWHTTNNQIYASYFMDDPANNTTANAALWNRVYTGAPATTRE
;
A
#
# COMPACT_ATOMS: atom_id res chain seq x y z
N MET A 1 42.13 -39.03 -37.67
CA MET A 1 41.82 -37.64 -38.05
C MET A 1 40.98 -36.99 -36.95
N ARG A 2 41.49 -35.99 -36.23
CA ARG A 2 40.72 -35.24 -35.21
C ARG A 2 39.96 -34.12 -35.92
N LYS A 3 38.62 -34.20 -35.95
CA LYS A 3 37.76 -33.10 -36.41
C LYS A 3 37.94 -31.92 -35.44
N SER A 4 38.51 -30.82 -35.93
CA SER A 4 38.53 -29.54 -35.24
C SER A 4 37.11 -28.97 -35.27
N THR A 5 36.46 -28.90 -34.11
CA THR A 5 35.15 -28.26 -33.97
C THR A 5 35.36 -26.75 -33.97
N ILE A 6 35.00 -26.07 -35.07
CA ILE A 6 35.01 -24.61 -35.15
C ILE A 6 34.06 -24.07 -34.09
N ARG A 7 34.61 -23.39 -33.07
CA ARG A 7 33.81 -22.66 -32.08
C ARG A 7 33.28 -21.39 -32.75
N LYS A 8 31.96 -21.28 -32.88
CA LYS A 8 31.30 -20.05 -33.33
C LYS A 8 31.52 -18.97 -32.26
N ALA A 9 32.22 -17.91 -32.61
CA ALA A 9 32.36 -16.72 -31.78
C ALA A 9 31.16 -15.80 -32.03
N PHE A 10 30.55 -15.29 -30.95
CA PHE A 10 29.50 -14.28 -31.03
C PHE A 10 30.06 -13.00 -31.64
N THR A 11 29.30 -12.36 -32.54
CA THR A 11 29.71 -11.08 -33.10
C THR A 11 29.31 -9.95 -32.15
N LEU A 12 30.12 -8.87 -32.09
CA LEU A 12 29.80 -7.69 -31.28
C LEU A 12 28.46 -7.06 -31.69
N VAL A 13 28.13 -7.10 -32.99
CA VAL A 13 26.88 -6.57 -33.54
C VAL A 13 25.66 -7.34 -33.01
N GLU A 14 25.80 -8.65 -32.84
CA GLU A 14 24.74 -9.52 -32.34
C GLU A 14 24.39 -9.21 -30.88
N ILE A 15 25.39 -8.92 -30.05
CA ILE A 15 25.16 -8.44 -28.68
C ILE A 15 24.63 -7.00 -28.67
N LEU A 16 25.10 -6.13 -29.58
CA LEU A 16 24.65 -4.73 -29.67
C LEU A 16 23.15 -4.62 -29.97
N ILE A 17 22.65 -5.37 -30.95
CA ILE A 17 21.22 -5.34 -31.30
C ILE A 17 20.38 -5.89 -30.15
N VAL A 18 20.84 -6.94 -29.46
CA VAL A 18 20.12 -7.53 -28.32
C VAL A 18 19.96 -6.54 -27.19
N VAL A 19 21.02 -5.84 -26.78
CA VAL A 19 20.91 -4.85 -25.68
C VAL A 19 20.07 -3.64 -26.06
N VAL A 20 20.05 -3.25 -27.34
CA VAL A 20 19.16 -2.19 -27.84
C VAL A 20 17.70 -2.63 -27.73
N ILE A 21 17.36 -3.84 -28.18
CA ILE A 21 16.00 -4.37 -28.08
C ILE A 21 15.58 -4.52 -26.60
N LEU A 22 16.46 -5.06 -25.74
CA LEU A 22 16.21 -5.15 -24.30
C LEU A 22 16.01 -3.77 -23.65
N GLY A 23 16.75 -2.75 -24.08
CA GLY A 23 16.58 -1.37 -23.62
C GLY A 23 15.21 -0.80 -23.98
N ILE A 24 14.74 -1.01 -25.21
CA ILE A 24 13.42 -0.54 -25.67
C ILE A 24 12.30 -1.26 -24.90
N LEU A 25 12.40 -2.58 -24.73
CA LEU A 25 11.40 -3.36 -24.00
C LEU A 25 11.36 -2.95 -22.51
N ALA A 26 12.52 -2.77 -21.88
CA ALA A 26 12.59 -2.35 -20.48
C ALA A 26 11.94 -0.96 -20.26
N ALA A 27 12.14 -0.03 -21.19
CA ALA A 27 11.58 1.33 -21.09
C ALA A 27 10.04 1.34 -21.06
N ILE A 28 9.38 0.39 -21.72
CA ILE A 28 7.91 0.28 -21.76
C ILE A 28 7.38 -0.53 -20.57
N VAL A 29 8.04 -1.65 -20.24
CA VAL A 29 7.54 -2.60 -19.24
C VAL A 29 7.67 -2.07 -17.81
N VAL A 30 8.78 -1.40 -17.47
CA VAL A 30 9.04 -0.90 -16.10
C VAL A 30 7.96 0.06 -15.58
N PRO A 31 7.56 1.13 -16.31
CA PRO A 31 6.51 2.01 -15.84
C PRO A 31 5.14 1.32 -15.78
N GLN A 32 4.84 0.42 -16.72
CA GLN A 32 3.58 -0.34 -16.72
C GLN A 32 3.46 -1.25 -15.49
N PHE A 33 4.51 -2.00 -15.17
CA PHE A 33 4.53 -2.91 -14.03
C PHE A 33 4.41 -2.16 -12.70
N THR A 34 5.03 -0.98 -12.60
CA THR A 34 4.96 -0.12 -11.42
C THR A 34 3.53 0.36 -11.15
N SER A 35 2.83 0.85 -12.19
CA SER A 35 1.44 1.27 -12.08
C SER A 35 0.50 0.12 -11.70
N ALA A 36 0.63 -1.04 -12.34
CA ALA A 36 -0.20 -2.21 -12.02
C ALA A 36 0.00 -2.69 -10.57
N THR A 37 1.23 -2.59 -10.05
CA THR A 37 1.52 -2.91 -8.64
C THR A 37 0.82 -1.93 -7.70
N GLN A 38 0.86 -0.63 -7.99
CA GLN A 38 0.16 0.39 -7.19
C GLN A 38 -1.36 0.17 -7.19
N ASP A 39 -1.96 -0.13 -8.34
CA ASP A 39 -3.40 -0.40 -8.45
C ASP A 39 -3.80 -1.64 -7.64
N SER A 40 -2.98 -2.69 -7.69
CA SER A 40 -3.20 -3.91 -6.90
C SER A 40 -3.14 -3.64 -5.39
N GLN A 41 -2.19 -2.81 -4.95
CA GLN A 41 -2.07 -2.40 -3.56
C GLN A 41 -3.28 -1.57 -3.13
N ALA A 42 -3.74 -0.64 -3.97
CA ALA A 42 -4.92 0.17 -3.69
C ALA A 42 -6.18 -0.67 -3.54
N GLY A 43 -6.40 -1.66 -4.43
CA GLY A 43 -7.50 -2.61 -4.31
C GLY A 43 -7.44 -3.43 -3.01
N ASN A 44 -6.25 -3.92 -2.64
CA ASN A 44 -6.04 -4.67 -1.41
C ASN A 44 -6.36 -3.82 -0.16
N ILE A 45 -5.88 -2.59 -0.11
CA ILE A 45 -6.10 -1.68 1.03
C ILE A 45 -7.58 -1.35 1.15
N LYS A 46 -8.27 -1.04 0.05
CA LYS A 46 -9.71 -0.77 0.06
C LYS A 46 -10.52 -1.95 0.61
N SER A 47 -10.16 -3.16 0.20
CA SER A 47 -10.78 -4.40 0.71
C SER A 47 -10.52 -4.61 2.21
N GLN A 48 -9.28 -4.39 2.66
CA GLN A 48 -8.92 -4.50 4.07
C GLN A 48 -9.60 -3.43 4.94
N LEU A 49 -9.60 -2.16 4.52
CA LEU A 49 -10.29 -1.08 5.21
C LEU A 49 -11.79 -1.36 5.35
N GLY A 50 -12.45 -1.76 4.25
CA GLY A 50 -13.87 -2.11 4.30
C GLY A 50 -14.15 -3.31 5.22
N THR A 51 -13.22 -4.25 5.36
CA THR A 51 -13.34 -5.35 6.30
C THR A 51 -13.14 -4.89 7.75
N LEU A 52 -12.10 -4.10 8.01
CA LEU A 52 -11.80 -3.57 9.36
C LEU A 52 -12.91 -2.66 9.87
N GLN A 53 -13.40 -1.74 9.03
CA GLN A 53 -14.50 -0.84 9.37
C GLN A 53 -15.75 -1.63 9.78
N ARG A 54 -16.12 -2.67 9.03
CA ARG A 54 -17.24 -3.56 9.40
C ARG A 54 -17.02 -4.25 10.74
N GLN A 55 -15.81 -4.71 11.02
CA GLN A 55 -15.51 -5.35 12.32
C GLN A 55 -15.55 -4.35 13.48
N ILE A 56 -15.14 -3.10 13.24
CA ILE A 56 -15.24 -2.01 14.23
C ILE A 56 -16.71 -1.64 14.49
N GLU A 57 -17.53 -1.57 13.45
CA GLU A 57 -18.97 -1.33 13.57
C GLU A 57 -19.66 -2.46 14.34
N LEU A 58 -19.28 -3.72 14.07
CA LEU A 58 -19.76 -4.86 14.86
C LEU A 58 -19.29 -4.79 16.33
N PHE A 59 -18.07 -4.33 16.59
CA PHE A 59 -17.59 -4.09 17.95
C PHE A 59 -18.47 -3.05 18.66
N GLN A 60 -18.75 -1.94 17.98
CA GLN A 60 -19.60 -0.88 18.51
C GLN A 60 -21.02 -1.37 18.78
N ALA A 61 -21.61 -2.14 17.86
CA ALA A 61 -22.95 -2.72 18.02
C ALA A 61 -23.05 -3.69 19.20
N LYS A 62 -21.98 -4.42 19.54
CA LYS A 62 -21.96 -5.36 20.67
C LYS A 62 -21.66 -4.69 22.01
N ASN A 63 -20.76 -3.71 22.02
CA ASN A 63 -20.24 -3.12 23.26
C ASN A 63 -20.80 -1.72 23.55
N ASN A 64 -21.67 -1.18 22.69
CA ASN A 64 -22.20 0.19 22.72
C ASN A 64 -21.11 1.28 22.73
N GLN A 65 -19.86 0.93 22.38
CA GLN A 65 -18.70 1.80 22.40
C GLN A 65 -17.73 1.38 21.29
N TYR A 66 -17.04 2.34 20.70
CA TYR A 66 -15.97 2.06 19.73
C TYR A 66 -14.72 1.50 20.43
N PRO A 67 -13.90 0.70 19.72
CA PRO A 67 -12.64 0.22 20.27
C PRO A 67 -11.71 1.39 20.59
N THR A 68 -11.09 1.36 21.77
CA THR A 68 -10.08 2.33 22.17
C THR A 68 -8.70 1.83 21.78
N PHE A 69 -8.03 2.54 20.88
CA PHE A 69 -6.64 2.27 20.51
C PHE A 69 -5.70 3.23 21.28
N ALA A 70 -4.41 2.90 21.34
CA ALA A 70 -3.43 3.76 22.00
C ALA A 70 -3.08 4.99 21.15
N THR A 71 -2.97 6.14 21.83
CA THR A 71 -2.44 7.36 21.24
C THR A 71 -0.95 7.18 20.95
N GLY A 72 -0.59 7.29 19.67
CA GLY A 72 0.74 6.92 19.21
C GLY A 72 0.92 5.41 19.10
N ALA A 73 1.48 4.95 17.99
CA ALA A 73 1.83 3.55 17.83
C ALA A 73 3.26 3.35 18.32
N SER A 74 3.44 2.85 19.55
CA SER A 74 4.73 2.35 20.05
C SER A 74 4.84 0.82 19.99
N THR A 75 3.71 0.13 19.83
CA THR A 75 3.59 -1.34 19.74
C THR A 75 2.35 -1.72 18.92
N VAL A 76 2.26 -2.98 18.50
CA VAL A 76 1.07 -3.51 17.80
C VAL A 76 -0.10 -3.58 18.78
N ASN A 77 -1.09 -2.70 18.64
CA ASN A 77 -2.18 -2.58 19.60
C ASN A 77 -3.57 -2.82 18.99
N TRP A 78 -3.87 -4.09 18.72
CA TRP A 78 -5.21 -4.55 18.31
C TRP A 78 -5.95 -5.32 19.39
N ALA A 79 -5.45 -5.28 20.63
CA ALA A 79 -5.96 -6.02 21.77
C ALA A 79 -7.50 -5.95 21.93
N PRO A 80 -8.17 -4.79 21.87
CA PRO A 80 -9.63 -4.75 22.03
C PRO A 80 -10.38 -5.52 20.95
N MET A 81 -9.89 -5.50 19.70
CA MET A 81 -10.55 -6.18 18.58
C MET A 81 -10.23 -7.69 18.55
N ILE A 82 -9.03 -8.08 18.97
CA ILE A 82 -8.62 -9.48 19.05
C ILE A 82 -9.30 -10.18 20.24
N ALA A 83 -9.29 -9.56 21.42
CA ALA A 83 -9.92 -10.11 22.62
C ALA A 83 -11.43 -10.30 22.42
N GLY A 84 -12.08 -9.38 21.68
CA GLY A 84 -13.48 -9.49 21.31
C GLY A 84 -13.79 -10.46 20.17
N GLY A 85 -12.77 -11.08 19.55
CA GLY A 85 -12.93 -12.02 18.44
C GLY A 85 -13.36 -11.39 17.10
N PHE A 86 -13.26 -10.08 16.97
CA PHE A 86 -13.66 -9.34 15.76
C PHE A 86 -12.61 -9.46 14.65
N ILE A 87 -11.34 -9.62 15.03
CA ILE A 87 -10.25 -9.96 14.12
C ILE A 87 -9.38 -11.06 14.74
N LYS A 88 -8.79 -11.90 13.90
CA LYS A 88 -7.96 -13.02 14.36
C LYS A 88 -6.52 -12.60 14.66
N ASN A 89 -5.96 -11.75 13.81
CA ASN A 89 -4.58 -11.27 13.90
C ASN A 89 -4.51 -9.80 13.46
N PRO A 90 -3.50 -9.04 13.90
CA PRO A 90 -3.21 -7.71 13.40
C PRO A 90 -3.09 -7.71 11.86
N PRO A 91 -3.87 -6.90 11.14
CA PRO A 91 -3.73 -6.76 9.69
C PRO A 91 -2.44 -6.01 9.35
N LYS A 92 -1.73 -6.44 8.30
CA LYS A 92 -0.61 -5.67 7.71
C LYS A 92 -1.13 -4.74 6.63
N ASN A 93 -0.76 -3.46 6.68
CA ASN A 93 -1.07 -2.47 5.64
C ASN A 93 -0.16 -2.68 4.41
N PRO A 94 -0.71 -3.05 3.23
CA PRO A 94 0.06 -3.25 2.00
C PRO A 94 0.77 -2.01 1.45
N ALA A 95 0.32 -0.79 1.79
CA ALA A 95 0.98 0.46 1.40
C ALA A 95 2.16 0.83 2.32
N TRP A 96 2.41 0.06 3.38
CA TRP A 96 3.55 0.33 4.24
C TRP A 96 4.87 0.01 3.52
N PRO A 97 5.88 0.91 3.55
CA PRO A 97 7.12 0.73 2.81
C PRO A 97 7.90 -0.55 3.16
N ASP A 98 7.82 -0.98 4.43
CA ASP A 98 8.51 -2.16 4.93
C ASP A 98 7.53 -3.16 5.58
N GLN A 99 7.18 -4.21 4.85
CA GLN A 99 6.25 -5.25 5.32
C GLN A 99 6.86 -6.19 6.38
N SER A 100 8.18 -6.12 6.60
CA SER A 100 8.89 -6.98 7.55
C SER A 100 8.79 -6.48 9.00
N VAL A 101 8.51 -5.19 9.17
CA VAL A 101 8.43 -4.57 10.49
C VAL A 101 7.01 -4.57 11.06
N ASP A 102 6.93 -4.47 12.38
CA ASP A 102 5.66 -4.47 13.11
C ASP A 102 4.83 -3.20 12.83
N GLU A 103 5.48 -2.12 12.42
CA GLU A 103 4.88 -0.85 12.01
C GLU A 103 3.70 -1.04 11.07
N ALA A 104 3.87 -1.89 10.04
CA ALA A 104 2.82 -2.18 9.07
C ALA A 104 1.54 -2.74 9.70
N SER A 105 1.66 -3.34 10.89
CA SER A 105 0.54 -3.91 11.65
C SER A 105 0.06 -3.06 12.81
N ARG A 106 0.73 -1.97 13.17
CA ARG A 106 0.31 -1.14 14.30
C ARG A 106 -0.89 -0.27 13.93
N VAL A 107 -1.70 0.04 14.93
CA VAL A 107 -2.77 1.04 14.85
C VAL A 107 -2.48 2.15 15.85
N ALA A 108 -2.54 3.41 15.39
CA ALA A 108 -2.44 4.59 16.24
C ALA A 108 -3.78 5.32 16.28
N SER A 109 -4.25 5.73 17.46
CA SER A 109 -5.38 6.66 17.54
C SER A 109 -4.93 8.11 17.47
N GLY A 110 -5.71 8.94 16.78
CA GLY A 110 -5.52 10.38 16.78
C GLY A 110 -6.56 11.10 15.93
N THR A 111 -6.31 12.37 15.64
CA THR A 111 -7.11 13.20 14.73
C THR A 111 -6.38 13.43 13.40
N ALA A 112 -5.25 12.78 13.18
CA ALA A 112 -4.51 12.83 11.92
C ALA A 112 -4.93 11.67 11.01
N PHE A 113 -5.00 11.92 9.70
CA PHE A 113 -5.30 10.91 8.69
C PHE A 113 -4.06 10.13 8.27
N GLY A 114 -3.21 9.73 9.21
CA GLY A 114 -1.98 8.98 8.92
C GLY A 114 -1.04 8.93 10.12
N SER A 115 -0.05 8.04 10.06
CA SER A 115 1.02 7.94 11.03
C SER A 115 2.33 7.53 10.36
N THR A 116 3.44 8.08 10.83
CA THR A 116 4.80 7.64 10.44
C THR A 116 5.28 6.44 11.25
N SER A 117 4.56 6.08 12.32
CA SER A 117 4.89 4.97 13.21
C SER A 117 3.88 3.83 13.19
N ALA A 118 2.77 3.96 12.43
CA ALA A 118 1.71 2.96 12.38
C ALA A 118 1.15 2.78 10.97
N GLY A 119 0.99 1.53 10.53
CA GLY A 119 0.34 1.14 9.29
C GLY A 119 -1.12 1.59 9.22
N TRP A 120 -1.80 1.61 10.35
CA TRP A 120 -3.20 1.99 10.45
C TRP A 120 -3.37 3.17 11.40
N CYS A 121 -4.32 4.03 11.11
CA CYS A 121 -4.72 5.11 12.01
C CYS A 121 -6.22 5.07 12.27
N TRP A 122 -6.57 5.08 13.55
CA TRP A 122 -7.93 5.26 14.02
C TRP A 122 -8.19 6.74 14.25
N HIS A 123 -9.21 7.27 13.58
CA HIS A 123 -9.56 8.66 13.71
C HIS A 123 -10.68 8.84 14.74
N THR A 124 -10.36 9.52 15.83
CA THR A 124 -11.23 9.57 17.03
C THR A 124 -12.47 10.44 16.87
N THR A 125 -12.48 11.37 15.91
CA THR A 125 -13.58 12.32 15.71
C THR A 125 -14.69 11.75 14.84
N ASN A 126 -14.33 11.01 13.78
CA ASN A 126 -15.28 10.45 12.82
C ASN A 126 -15.50 8.95 13.03
N ASN A 127 -14.77 8.32 13.96
CA ASN A 127 -14.84 6.90 14.27
C ASN A 127 -14.59 6.00 13.05
N GLN A 128 -13.60 6.36 12.24
CA GLN A 128 -13.21 5.61 11.05
C GLN A 128 -11.74 5.20 11.10
N ILE A 129 -11.44 4.07 10.46
CA ILE A 129 -10.08 3.60 10.27
C ILE A 129 -9.53 4.00 8.90
N TYR A 130 -8.26 4.39 8.88
CA TYR A 130 -7.52 4.77 7.68
C TYR A 130 -6.21 4.00 7.59
N ALA A 131 -5.69 3.89 6.37
CA ALA A 131 -4.38 3.34 6.09
C ALA A 131 -3.35 4.47 5.94
N SER A 132 -2.28 4.42 6.73
CA SER A 132 -1.15 5.33 6.56
C SER A 132 -0.47 5.10 5.21
N TYR A 133 0.17 6.13 4.66
CA TYR A 133 0.84 6.12 3.35
C TYR A 133 -0.07 5.81 2.14
N PHE A 134 -1.37 5.58 2.37
CA PHE A 134 -2.39 5.38 1.33
C PHE A 134 -3.39 6.55 1.24
N MET A 135 -3.14 7.64 1.98
CA MET A 135 -4.12 8.66 2.37
C MET A 135 -5.25 8.96 1.36
N ASP A 136 -6.48 8.60 1.78
CA ASP A 136 -7.79 8.84 1.15
C ASP A 136 -8.40 10.22 1.53
N ASP A 137 -7.63 11.12 2.15
CA ASP A 137 -8.10 12.46 2.54
C ASP A 137 -7.50 13.56 1.63
N PRO A 138 -8.34 14.34 0.90
CA PRO A 138 -7.87 15.45 0.07
C PRO A 138 -7.29 16.63 0.87
N ALA A 139 -7.59 16.75 2.17
CA ALA A 139 -7.22 17.93 2.95
C ALA A 139 -5.80 17.89 3.55
N ASN A 140 -5.15 16.72 3.64
CA ASN A 140 -3.91 16.56 4.43
C ASN A 140 -2.77 15.83 3.69
N ASN A 141 -2.80 15.81 2.36
CA ASN A 141 -1.78 15.15 1.55
C ASN A 141 -0.54 16.03 1.33
N THR A 142 0.41 16.00 2.26
CA THR A 142 1.50 16.99 2.23
C THR A 142 2.72 16.72 1.36
N THR A 143 2.89 15.63 0.58
CA THR A 143 3.98 15.68 -0.45
C THR A 143 4.05 14.69 -1.63
N ALA A 144 3.20 13.66 -1.78
CA ALA A 144 3.34 12.79 -2.97
C ALA A 144 2.08 12.04 -3.42
N ASN A 145 1.05 11.95 -2.58
CA ASN A 145 -0.04 11.01 -2.79
C ASN A 145 -1.34 11.69 -3.27
N ALA A 146 -1.37 13.02 -3.43
CA ALA A 146 -2.59 13.75 -3.81
C ALA A 146 -3.06 13.36 -5.22
N ALA A 147 -2.11 12.93 -6.07
CA ALA A 147 -2.37 12.48 -7.42
C ALA A 147 -3.06 11.10 -7.50
N LEU A 148 -2.85 10.21 -6.52
CA LEU A 148 -3.50 8.90 -6.46
C LEU A 148 -4.96 9.02 -5.97
N TRP A 149 -5.21 9.96 -5.05
CA TRP A 149 -6.55 10.30 -4.56
C TRP A 149 -7.52 10.67 -5.70
N ASN A 150 -7.12 11.60 -6.58
CA ASN A 150 -7.94 12.05 -7.71
C ASN A 150 -8.14 10.96 -8.79
N ARG A 151 -7.17 10.04 -8.96
CA ARG A 151 -7.28 8.96 -9.95
C ARG A 151 -8.26 7.86 -9.54
N VAL A 152 -8.36 7.57 -8.24
CA VAL A 152 -9.10 6.40 -7.74
C VAL A 152 -10.54 6.74 -7.34
N TYR A 153 -10.81 7.97 -6.89
CA TYR A 153 -12.09 8.28 -6.22
C TYR A 153 -12.97 9.33 -6.90
N THR A 154 -12.42 10.25 -7.71
CA THR A 154 -13.24 11.32 -8.33
C THR A 154 -13.56 11.11 -9.80
N GLY A 155 -12.92 10.14 -10.47
CA GLY A 155 -13.13 9.87 -11.91
C GLY A 155 -12.76 11.02 -12.84
N ALA A 156 -12.10 12.06 -12.34
CA ALA A 156 -11.70 13.23 -13.12
C ALA A 156 -10.40 12.94 -13.89
N PRO A 157 -10.33 13.22 -15.21
CA PRO A 157 -9.10 13.05 -15.97
C PRO A 157 -7.99 13.96 -15.41
N ALA A 158 -6.75 13.44 -15.45
CA ALA A 158 -5.58 14.15 -14.94
C ALA A 158 -5.52 15.56 -15.54
N THR A 159 -5.61 16.58 -14.70
CA THR A 159 -5.29 17.94 -15.13
C THR A 159 -3.79 18.00 -15.37
N THR A 160 -3.43 18.12 -16.65
CA THR A 160 -2.09 18.41 -17.13
C THR A 160 -1.56 19.62 -16.36
N ARG A 161 -0.45 19.46 -15.64
CA ARG A 161 0.28 20.60 -15.09
C ARG A 161 1.18 21.11 -16.21
N GLU A 162 0.88 22.31 -16.71
CA GLU A 162 1.83 23.14 -17.47
C GLU A 162 3.06 23.49 -16.62
#